data_AF-A0A0F9C5R6-F1
#
_entry.id   AF-A0A0F9C5R6-F1
#
_cell.length_a   1.000
_cell.length_b   1.000
_cell.length_c   1.000
_cell.angle_alpha   90.00
_cell.angle_beta   90.00
_cell.angle_gamma   90.00
#
_symmetry.space_group_name_H-M   'P 1'
#
loop_
_entity.id
_entity.type
_entity.pdbx_description
1 polymer ?
#
loop_
_entity_poly.entity_id
_entity_poly.type
_entity_poly.pdbx_seq_one_letter_code
_entity_poly.pdbx_strand_id
1 'polypeptide(L)'
;MESDLWAREDWTGSLWEEDDVPEGFETCVVCDGTGRLLAAQCPMCRGWGVARATVDDFWQASDEDESKNVVTYHRPWLYPKQLDAIFTPARYAIVEASTKTGKTAGCMVWLLERALTIPGVHWWVSPVYAQSKMVYRRMKRAVPRDLYMANETELTLTFANGSMIFFKTAEKPDNLFGEDVCSVVLDEATRIREEAWYAVRSTLTHTRGLARLIGNVKGRKNWAYNLARKAESETKSG
;
A
#
# COMPACT_ATOMS: atom_id res chain seq x y z
N MET A 1 -30.58 7.10 -18.77
CA MET A 1 -29.50 7.96 -18.27
C MET A 1 -28.88 7.23 -17.11
N GLU A 2 -27.58 6.99 -17.22
CA GLU A 2 -26.81 5.92 -16.58
C GLU A 2 -26.84 5.97 -15.05
N SER A 3 -27.24 4.83 -14.48
CA SER A 3 -27.17 4.51 -13.06
C SER A 3 -25.73 4.16 -12.68
N ASP A 4 -25.25 4.77 -11.61
CA ASP A 4 -23.93 4.61 -11.02
C ASP A 4 -23.69 3.13 -10.63
N LEU A 5 -22.81 2.44 -11.36
CA LEU A 5 -22.53 1.00 -11.26
C LEU A 5 -21.79 0.59 -9.97
N TRP A 6 -21.56 1.52 -9.04
CA TRP A 6 -20.71 1.29 -7.87
C TRP A 6 -21.36 1.59 -6.52
N ALA A 7 -22.66 1.90 -6.48
CA ALA A 7 -23.40 2.12 -5.25
C ALA A 7 -24.39 0.96 -5.00
N ARG A 8 -23.98 -0.04 -4.22
CA ARG A 8 -24.93 -0.92 -3.53
C ARG A 8 -24.89 -0.62 -2.03
N GLU A 9 -26.01 -0.13 -1.51
CA GLU A 9 -26.17 0.29 -0.12
C GLU A 9 -26.51 -0.87 0.84
N ASP A 10 -26.58 -2.11 0.35
CA ASP A 10 -27.13 -3.27 1.05
C ASP A 10 -26.18 -4.49 1.17
N TRP A 11 -24.86 -4.27 1.16
CA TRP A 11 -23.90 -5.38 1.24
C TRP A 11 -23.76 -5.97 2.66
N THR A 12 -24.10 -7.27 2.83
CA THR A 12 -24.09 -7.99 4.13
C THR A 12 -23.30 -9.33 4.10
N GLY A 13 -22.01 -9.31 3.71
CA GLY A 13 -21.01 -10.42 3.88
C GLY A 13 -20.36 -10.94 2.57
N SER A 14 -19.30 -11.76 2.52
CA SER A 14 -18.06 -11.89 3.30
C SER A 14 -16.87 -11.84 2.30
N LEU A 15 -15.71 -11.29 2.68
CA LEU A 15 -14.62 -10.92 1.75
C LEU A 15 -13.39 -11.85 1.90
N TRP A 16 -13.62 -13.17 1.81
CA TRP A 16 -12.64 -14.29 1.86
C TRP A 16 -12.40 -14.92 3.26
N GLU A 17 -13.42 -15.69 3.71
CA GLU A 17 -13.54 -16.67 4.82
C GLU A 17 -12.68 -16.53 6.10
N GLU A 18 -13.40 -16.34 7.21
CA GLU A 18 -13.09 -16.58 8.64
C GLU A 18 -11.61 -16.53 9.05
N ASP A 19 -10.98 -15.37 8.88
CA ASP A 19 -9.89 -15.00 9.79
C ASP A 19 -10.55 -14.75 11.16
N ASP A 20 -10.41 -15.70 12.10
CA ASP A 20 -10.82 -15.56 13.50
C ASP A 20 -10.36 -14.20 14.02
N VAL A 21 -11.32 -13.31 14.23
CA VAL A 21 -11.08 -12.00 14.84
C VAL A 21 -10.59 -12.29 16.27
N PRO A 22 -9.38 -11.89 16.67
CA PRO A 22 -8.95 -12.07 18.05
C PRO A 22 -9.97 -11.42 18.98
N GLU A 23 -10.44 -12.16 19.99
CA GLU A 23 -11.33 -11.63 21.02
C GLU A 23 -10.71 -10.37 21.63
N GLY A 24 -11.35 -9.20 21.46
CA GLY A 24 -10.90 -7.92 22.03
C GLY A 24 -10.82 -6.72 21.08
N PHE A 25 -11.01 -6.90 19.77
CA PHE A 25 -11.12 -5.78 18.82
C PHE A 25 -12.59 -5.52 18.43
N GLU A 26 -13.25 -4.59 19.12
CA GLU A 26 -14.67 -4.29 18.89
C GLU A 26 -14.93 -3.52 17.57
N THR A 27 -13.94 -2.78 17.02
CA THR A 27 -14.06 -2.07 15.74
C THR A 27 -12.74 -2.02 14.93
N CYS A 28 -12.86 -1.93 13.60
CA CYS A 28 -11.72 -1.83 12.68
C CYS A 28 -11.12 -0.42 12.68
N VAL A 29 -9.86 -0.21 13.08
CA VAL A 29 -9.23 1.13 13.08
C VAL A 29 -9.14 1.83 11.72
N VAL A 30 -9.32 1.10 10.61
CA VAL A 30 -9.23 1.62 9.23
C VAL A 30 -10.59 2.07 8.69
N CYS A 31 -11.68 1.44 9.13
CA CYS A 31 -13.04 1.76 8.68
C CYS A 31 -14.01 2.10 9.82
N ASP A 32 -13.51 2.17 11.05
CA ASP A 32 -14.28 2.26 12.31
C ASP A 32 -15.45 1.27 12.39
N GLY A 33 -15.22 0.03 11.96
CA GLY A 33 -16.26 -1.02 11.95
C GLY A 33 -17.34 -0.87 10.87
N THR A 34 -17.30 0.16 10.03
CA THR A 34 -18.33 0.41 9.00
C THR A 34 -18.20 -0.46 7.74
N GLY A 35 -17.09 -1.18 7.57
CA GLY A 35 -16.80 -1.94 6.34
C GLY A 35 -16.51 -1.08 5.10
N ARG A 36 -16.72 0.24 5.15
CA ARG A 36 -16.33 1.20 4.11
C ARG A 36 -15.03 1.87 4.53
N LEU A 37 -14.00 1.89 3.67
CA LEU A 37 -12.88 2.82 3.87
C LEU A 37 -13.47 4.21 4.10
N LEU A 38 -13.10 4.86 5.22
CA LEU A 38 -13.62 6.17 5.59
C LEU A 38 -13.37 7.15 4.42
N ALA A 39 -14.46 7.39 3.68
CA ALA A 39 -14.66 8.31 2.56
C ALA A 39 -13.57 8.37 1.46
N ALA A 40 -13.86 7.72 0.33
CA ALA A 40 -13.27 8.02 -0.96
C ALA A 40 -13.84 9.34 -1.55
N GLN A 41 -13.23 10.48 -1.20
CA GLN A 41 -12.97 11.70 -2.01
C GLN A 41 -12.92 12.95 -1.12
N CYS A 42 -11.86 13.76 -1.26
CA CYS A 42 -11.79 15.09 -0.67
C CYS A 42 -12.68 16.07 -1.48
N PRO A 43 -13.74 16.64 -0.90
CA PRO A 43 -14.63 17.60 -1.58
C PRO A 43 -13.98 18.97 -1.79
N MET A 44 -12.83 19.21 -1.14
CA MET A 44 -12.13 20.48 -1.17
C MET A 44 -11.13 20.60 -2.33
N CYS A 45 -10.81 19.50 -3.03
CA CYS A 45 -9.85 19.54 -4.14
C CYS A 45 -10.22 18.70 -5.38
N ARG A 46 -11.29 17.90 -5.36
CA ARG A 46 -11.65 16.93 -6.43
C ARG A 46 -10.48 16.00 -6.84
N GLY A 47 -9.54 15.71 -5.95
CA GLY A 47 -8.37 14.86 -6.23
C GLY A 47 -7.03 15.59 -6.42
N TRP A 48 -6.96 16.90 -6.20
CA TRP A 48 -5.69 17.62 -6.13
C TRP A 48 -5.04 17.43 -4.75
N GLY A 49 -4.22 16.38 -4.66
CA GLY A 49 -3.66 15.87 -3.42
C GLY A 49 -2.89 16.90 -2.59
N VAL A 50 -3.31 17.02 -1.33
CA VAL A 50 -2.48 17.39 -0.19
C VAL A 50 -2.67 16.26 0.82
N ALA A 51 -1.63 15.44 1.02
CA ALA A 51 -1.62 14.51 2.14
C ALA A 51 -1.28 15.32 3.39
N ARG A 52 -2.27 15.57 4.26
CA ARG A 52 -2.00 16.04 5.63
C ARG A 52 -1.47 14.83 6.41
N ALA A 53 -0.15 14.78 6.57
CA ALA A 53 0.50 13.87 7.48
C ALA A 53 0.32 14.42 8.91
N THR A 54 -0.47 13.75 9.74
CA THR A 54 -0.42 13.99 11.19
C THR A 54 0.75 13.18 11.72
N VAL A 55 1.74 13.87 12.28
CA VAL A 55 2.82 13.28 13.08
C VAL A 55 2.18 13.02 14.44
N ASP A 56 1.64 11.82 14.67
CA ASP A 56 1.25 11.41 16.02
C ASP A 56 2.38 10.53 16.56
N ASP A 57 3.02 11.01 17.63
CA ASP A 57 4.06 10.32 18.37
C ASP A 57 3.45 9.13 19.10
N PHE A 58 3.54 7.96 18.47
CA PHE A 58 3.03 6.68 18.98
C PHE A 58 3.70 6.22 20.31
N TRP A 59 4.64 6.99 20.88
CA TRP A 59 5.29 6.62 22.14
C TRP A 59 5.48 7.72 23.20
N GLN A 60 4.90 8.92 23.08
CA GLN A 60 4.96 9.89 24.21
C GLN A 60 3.67 10.70 24.35
N ALA A 61 2.96 10.44 25.45
CA ALA A 61 2.08 11.44 26.03
C ALA A 61 2.97 12.46 26.77
N SER A 62 3.05 13.68 26.26
CA SER A 62 3.39 14.84 27.07
C SER A 62 2.73 16.10 26.50
N ASP A 63 2.21 16.89 27.44
CA ASP A 63 1.37 18.05 27.27
C ASP A 63 2.00 19.21 26.46
N GLU A 64 1.08 19.99 25.86
CA GLU A 64 1.16 21.42 25.54
C GLU A 64 2.29 21.91 24.59
N ASP A 65 1.83 22.33 23.39
CA ASP A 65 2.48 23.30 22.49
C ASP A 65 3.57 22.81 21.51
N GLU A 66 3.48 21.56 21.04
CA GLU A 66 4.32 21.12 19.92
C GLU A 66 3.76 21.56 18.55
N SER A 67 4.54 22.38 17.85
CA SER A 67 4.28 22.79 16.48
C SER A 67 4.16 21.56 15.58
N LYS A 68 2.92 21.16 15.27
CA LYS A 68 2.64 20.10 14.30
C LYS A 68 3.36 20.43 13.00
N ASN A 69 4.37 19.65 12.63
CA ASN A 69 5.13 19.84 11.41
C ASN A 69 4.24 19.50 10.20
N VAL A 70 3.51 20.49 9.69
CA VAL A 70 2.66 20.35 8.51
C VAL A 70 3.54 20.38 7.26
N VAL A 71 3.70 19.24 6.60
CA VAL A 71 4.39 19.15 5.30
C VAL A 71 3.37 19.31 4.17
N THR A 72 3.59 20.27 3.28
CA THR A 72 2.80 20.39 2.04
C THR A 72 3.43 19.51 0.96
N TYR A 73 2.76 18.40 0.64
CA TYR A 73 3.18 17.48 -0.41
C TYR A 73 2.43 17.76 -1.71
N HIS A 74 3.17 18.08 -2.78
CA HIS A 74 2.63 18.14 -4.13
C HIS A 74 2.91 16.84 -4.86
N ARG A 75 1.86 16.03 -5.07
CA ARG A 75 1.96 14.79 -5.84
C ARG A 75 2.46 15.08 -7.26
N PRO A 76 3.47 14.36 -7.77
CA PRO A 76 3.85 14.48 -9.18
C PRO A 76 2.69 14.04 -10.07
N TRP A 77 2.64 14.58 -11.29
CA TRP A 77 1.59 14.19 -12.22
C TRP A 77 1.64 12.68 -12.50
N LEU A 78 0.50 12.01 -12.31
CA LEU A 78 0.30 10.60 -12.66
C LEU A 78 -0.74 10.52 -13.77
N TYR A 79 -0.50 9.62 -14.71
CA TYR A 79 -1.43 9.36 -15.79
C TYR A 79 -2.76 8.81 -15.22
N PRO A 80 -3.95 9.22 -15.70
CA PRO A 80 -5.22 8.80 -15.11
C PRO A 80 -5.38 7.29 -14.87
N LYS A 81 -4.97 6.44 -15.82
CA LYS A 81 -5.04 4.98 -15.62
C LYS A 81 -4.12 4.48 -14.50
N GLN A 82 -3.04 5.19 -14.19
CA GLN A 82 -2.21 4.88 -13.02
C GLN A 82 -2.95 5.25 -11.73
N LEU A 83 -3.65 6.38 -11.71
CA LEU A 83 -4.48 6.76 -10.57
C LEU A 83 -5.56 5.72 -10.33
N ASP A 84 -6.32 5.36 -11.36
CA ASP A 84 -7.42 4.39 -11.25
C ASP A 84 -6.92 3.02 -10.77
N ALA A 85 -5.82 2.53 -11.35
CA ALA A 85 -5.30 1.20 -11.03
C ALA A 85 -4.59 1.13 -9.66
N ILE A 86 -3.88 2.19 -9.24
CA ILE A 86 -3.01 2.17 -8.05
C ILE A 86 -3.71 2.79 -6.84
N PHE A 87 -4.52 3.83 -7.02
CA PHE A 87 -5.17 4.56 -5.93
C PHE A 87 -6.61 4.10 -5.67
N THR A 88 -6.93 2.88 -6.10
CA THR A 88 -8.20 2.20 -5.77
C THR A 88 -8.37 2.00 -4.25
N PRO A 89 -9.60 2.06 -3.72
CA PRO A 89 -9.89 1.69 -2.33
C PRO A 89 -9.71 0.19 -2.04
N ALA A 90 -9.57 -0.68 -3.05
CA ALA A 90 -9.44 -2.12 -2.81
C ALA A 90 -8.25 -2.45 -1.89
N ARG A 91 -8.48 -3.36 -0.92
CA ARG A 91 -7.45 -3.82 0.02
C ARG A 91 -6.24 -4.36 -0.73
N TYR A 92 -6.48 -5.23 -1.70
CA TYR A 92 -5.47 -5.74 -2.63
C TYR A 92 -5.82 -5.31 -4.04
N ALA A 93 -4.86 -4.70 -4.74
CA ALA A 93 -5.01 -4.38 -6.15
C ALA A 93 -3.88 -5.04 -6.94
N ILE A 94 -4.25 -5.74 -8.00
CA ILE A 94 -3.32 -6.40 -8.92
C ILE A 94 -3.28 -5.60 -10.22
N VAL A 95 -2.13 -5.01 -10.53
CA VAL A 95 -1.92 -4.16 -11.70
C VAL A 95 -1.06 -4.89 -12.72
N GLU A 96 -1.74 -5.54 -13.67
CA GLU A 96 -1.12 -6.17 -14.82
C GLU A 96 -0.89 -5.11 -15.92
N ALA A 97 0.36 -4.70 -16.11
CA ALA A 97 0.70 -3.68 -17.10
C ALA A 97 2.04 -4.01 -17.78
N SER A 98 2.18 -3.64 -19.06
CA SER A 98 3.42 -3.82 -19.82
C SER A 98 4.60 -3.02 -19.26
N THR A 99 5.80 -3.28 -19.76
CA THR A 99 7.00 -2.53 -19.36
C THR A 99 6.89 -1.07 -19.79
N LYS A 100 7.56 -0.17 -19.07
CA LYS A 100 7.62 1.28 -19.37
C LYS A 100 6.27 2.03 -19.33
N THR A 101 5.23 1.45 -18.72
CA THR A 101 3.93 2.11 -18.46
C THR A 101 3.92 3.01 -17.22
N GLY A 102 5.04 3.08 -16.50
CA GLY A 102 5.18 3.90 -15.29
C GLY A 102 4.60 3.28 -14.01
N LYS A 103 4.21 2.00 -14.00
CA LYS A 103 3.71 1.28 -12.81
C LYS A 103 4.59 1.46 -11.57
N THR A 104 5.91 1.28 -11.71
CA THR A 104 6.87 1.44 -10.60
C THR A 104 6.85 2.86 -10.04
N ALA A 105 6.80 3.90 -10.89
CA ALA A 105 6.78 5.28 -10.43
C ALA A 105 5.47 5.62 -9.72
N GLY A 106 4.32 5.19 -10.27
CA GLY A 106 3.03 5.36 -9.61
C GLY A 106 2.95 4.67 -8.24
N CYS A 107 3.47 3.45 -8.13
CA CYS A 107 3.52 2.74 -6.84
C CYS A 107 4.52 3.33 -5.85
N MET A 108 5.62 3.94 -6.31
CA MET A 108 6.53 4.68 -5.43
C MET A 108 5.81 5.88 -4.81
N VAL A 109 5.04 6.62 -5.61
CA VAL A 109 4.23 7.76 -5.14
C VAL A 109 3.17 7.28 -4.16
N TRP A 110 2.43 6.22 -4.50
CA TRP A 110 1.43 5.64 -3.61
C TRP A 110 2.01 5.18 -2.27
N LEU A 111 3.13 4.47 -2.29
CA LEU A 111 3.77 3.98 -1.06
C LEU A 111 4.32 5.12 -0.19
N LEU A 112 4.89 6.16 -0.82
CA LEU A 112 5.35 7.36 -0.12
C LEU A 112 4.18 8.08 0.56
N GLU A 113 3.10 8.34 -0.16
CA GLU A 113 1.91 8.96 0.43
C GLU A 113 1.32 8.12 1.54
N ARG A 114 1.41 6.79 1.41
CA ARG A 114 0.96 5.87 2.44
C ARG A 114 1.77 6.00 3.71
N ALA A 115 3.10 6.06 3.60
CA ALA A 115 4.01 6.29 4.72
C ALA A 115 3.83 7.67 5.35
N LEU A 116 3.65 8.72 4.55
CA LEU A 116 3.41 10.06 5.08
C LEU A 116 2.07 10.17 5.82
N THR A 117 1.04 9.40 5.42
CA THR A 117 -0.31 9.57 5.98
C THR A 117 -0.64 8.57 7.10
N ILE A 118 -0.09 7.35 7.08
CA ILE A 118 -0.29 6.36 8.13
C ILE A 118 1.08 6.09 8.77
N PRO A 119 1.28 6.46 10.04
CA PRO A 119 2.44 6.01 10.81
C PRO A 119 2.50 4.48 10.87
N GLY A 120 3.70 3.91 10.75
CA GLY A 120 3.92 2.47 10.77
C GLY A 120 4.88 1.97 9.71
N VAL A 121 4.84 0.66 9.46
CA VAL A 121 5.78 -0.03 8.58
C VAL A 121 5.19 -0.21 7.18
N HIS A 122 5.94 0.22 6.17
CA HIS A 122 5.56 0.13 4.76
C HIS A 122 6.63 -0.59 3.97
N TRP A 123 6.23 -1.50 3.08
CA TRP A 123 7.18 -2.34 2.38
C TRP A 123 7.15 -2.11 0.87
N TRP A 124 8.33 -2.07 0.28
CA TRP A 124 8.55 -2.37 -1.12
C TRP A 124 9.25 -3.72 -1.22
N VAL A 125 8.65 -4.69 -1.87
CA VAL A 125 9.21 -6.04 -2.05
C VAL A 125 9.48 -6.28 -3.53
N SER A 126 10.73 -6.53 -3.89
CA SER A 126 11.12 -6.91 -5.25
C SER A 126 11.56 -8.38 -5.32
N PRO A 127 11.60 -8.99 -6.52
CA PRO A 127 12.05 -10.37 -6.70
C PRO A 127 13.47 -10.65 -6.23
N VAL A 128 14.38 -9.66 -6.35
CA VAL A 128 15.80 -9.78 -5.95
C VAL A 128 16.31 -8.50 -5.30
N TYR A 129 17.30 -8.62 -4.42
CA TYR A 129 17.86 -7.49 -3.65
C TYR A 129 18.33 -6.32 -4.53
N ALA A 130 18.96 -6.61 -5.68
CA ALA A 130 19.44 -5.58 -6.60
C ALA A 130 18.30 -4.68 -7.13
N GLN A 131 17.10 -5.24 -7.31
CA GLN A 131 15.92 -4.49 -7.74
C GLN A 131 15.37 -3.63 -6.59
N SER A 132 15.30 -4.17 -5.36
CA SER A 132 14.91 -3.40 -4.17
C SER A 132 15.82 -2.19 -3.96
N LYS A 133 17.15 -2.40 -4.07
CA LYS A 133 18.15 -1.33 -3.96
C LYS A 133 18.04 -0.28 -5.06
N MET A 134 17.62 -0.67 -6.27
CA MET A 134 17.35 0.27 -7.36
C MET A 134 16.18 1.19 -6.99
N VAL A 135 15.08 0.65 -6.49
CA VAL A 135 13.90 1.44 -6.11
C VAL A 135 14.20 2.33 -4.91
N TYR A 136 14.90 1.83 -3.90
CA TYR A 136 15.41 2.62 -2.78
C TYR A 136 16.19 3.86 -3.25
N ARG A 137 17.16 3.68 -4.15
CA ARG A 137 17.94 4.77 -4.75
C ARG A 137 17.09 5.72 -5.59
N ARG A 138 16.01 5.24 -6.21
CA ARG A 138 15.07 6.09 -6.95
C ARG A 138 14.21 6.91 -6.00
N MET A 139 13.70 6.32 -4.92
CA MET A 139 12.89 7.03 -3.93
C MET A 139 13.71 8.11 -3.22
N LYS A 140 14.94 7.80 -2.80
CA LYS A 140 15.87 8.80 -2.25
C LYS A 140 16.16 9.99 -3.15
N ARG A 141 16.17 9.79 -4.48
CA ARG A 141 16.38 10.89 -5.44
C ARG A 141 15.10 11.69 -5.69
N ALA A 142 13.94 11.07 -5.51
CA ALA A 142 12.64 11.69 -5.76
C ALA A 142 12.12 12.46 -4.54
N VAL A 143 12.49 12.04 -3.33
CA VAL A 143 12.06 12.66 -2.08
C VAL A 143 13.15 13.62 -1.60
N PRO A 144 12.81 14.87 -1.21
CA PRO A 144 13.76 15.78 -0.58
C PRO A 144 14.49 15.14 0.60
N ARG A 145 15.81 15.37 0.70
CA ARG A 145 16.67 14.69 1.68
C ARG A 145 16.26 14.95 3.13
N ASP A 146 15.72 16.14 3.40
CA ASP A 146 15.35 16.57 4.75
C ASP A 146 14.07 15.92 5.27
N LEU A 147 13.32 15.20 4.41
CA LEU A 147 12.09 14.51 4.81
C LEU A 147 12.34 13.09 5.34
N TYR A 148 13.55 12.55 5.21
CA TYR A 148 13.83 11.19 5.63
C TYR A 148 15.23 10.99 6.23
N MET A 149 15.33 10.07 7.17
CA MET A 149 16.57 9.43 7.56
C MET A 149 16.73 8.11 6.80
N ALA A 150 17.90 7.90 6.18
CA ALA A 150 18.16 6.73 5.35
C ALA A 150 19.12 5.75 6.05
N ASN A 151 18.80 4.46 5.99
CA ASN A 151 19.72 3.37 6.35
C ASN A 151 20.13 2.59 5.10
N GLU A 152 21.41 2.64 4.74
CA GLU A 152 21.95 1.99 3.54
C GLU A 152 22.10 0.47 3.67
N THR A 153 22.23 -0.03 4.89
CA THR A 153 22.42 -1.46 5.17
C THR A 153 21.08 -2.18 5.10
N GLU A 154 20.10 -1.67 5.86
CA GLU A 154 18.74 -2.23 5.92
C GLU A 154 17.86 -1.80 4.74
N LEU A 155 18.34 -0.85 3.92
CA LEU A 155 17.57 -0.19 2.86
C LEU A 155 16.24 0.34 3.39
N THR A 156 16.30 1.32 4.30
CA THR A 156 15.11 1.95 4.87
C THR A 156 15.11 3.46 4.73
N LEU A 157 13.91 4.02 4.66
CA LEU A 157 13.64 5.46 4.79
C LEU A 157 12.69 5.67 5.95
N THR A 158 13.14 6.38 6.99
CA THR A 158 12.35 6.74 8.17
C THR A 158 11.92 8.19 8.06
N PHE A 159 10.65 8.49 8.30
CA PHE A 159 10.08 9.82 8.19
C PHE A 159 9.78 10.42 9.58
N ALA A 160 9.56 11.73 9.63
CA ALA A 160 9.33 12.46 10.88
C ALA A 160 8.08 11.97 11.64
N ASN A 161 7.07 11.43 10.96
CA ASN A 161 5.87 10.83 11.55
C ASN A 161 6.07 9.42 12.12
N GLY A 162 7.32 8.97 12.29
CA GLY A 162 7.64 7.62 12.75
C GLY A 162 7.44 6.50 11.72
N SER A 163 6.91 6.80 10.53
CA SER A 163 6.76 5.79 9.48
C SER A 163 8.10 5.36 8.90
N MET A 164 8.15 4.11 8.43
CA MET A 164 9.33 3.52 7.81
C MET A 164 8.98 2.80 6.52
N ILE A 165 9.66 3.14 5.43
CA ILE A 165 9.62 2.35 4.19
C ILE A 165 10.83 1.44 4.14
N PHE A 166 10.60 0.12 4.13
CA PHE A 166 11.62 -0.90 3.92
C PHE A 166 11.63 -1.38 2.47
N PHE A 167 12.82 -1.60 1.92
CA PHE A 167 13.00 -2.15 0.57
C PHE A 167 13.54 -3.58 0.65
N LYS A 168 12.62 -4.55 0.74
CA LYS A 168 12.89 -5.97 0.99
C LYS A 168 12.99 -6.78 -0.32
N THR A 169 13.51 -7.99 -0.23
CA THR A 169 13.61 -8.97 -1.34
C THR A 169 12.75 -10.20 -1.05
N ALA A 170 12.15 -10.77 -2.09
CA ALA A 170 11.37 -12.01 -2.02
C ALA A 170 12.20 -13.30 -2.24
N GLU A 171 13.54 -13.20 -2.32
CA GLU A 171 14.42 -14.35 -2.54
C GLU A 171 14.32 -15.42 -1.43
N LYS A 172 14.10 -14.98 -0.19
CA LYS A 172 13.98 -15.83 1.00
C LYS A 172 12.66 -15.48 1.72
N PRO A 173 11.56 -16.20 1.43
CA PRO A 173 10.24 -15.95 2.03
C PRO A 173 10.25 -15.88 3.56
N ASP A 174 11.07 -16.71 4.21
CA ASP A 174 11.17 -16.76 5.68
C ASP A 174 11.55 -15.42 6.32
N ASN A 175 12.28 -14.57 5.59
CA ASN A 175 12.69 -13.25 6.06
C ASN A 175 11.56 -12.20 6.01
N LEU A 176 10.38 -12.56 5.51
CA LEU A 176 9.24 -11.66 5.35
C LEU A 176 8.15 -11.85 6.42
N PHE A 177 8.31 -12.80 7.35
CA PHE A 177 7.37 -13.01 8.44
C PHE A 177 7.63 -12.08 9.63
N GLY A 178 6.58 -11.87 10.45
CA GLY A 178 6.72 -11.36 11.82
C GLY A 178 6.67 -9.83 11.99
N GLU A 179 6.31 -9.09 10.95
CA GLU A 179 6.15 -7.63 10.99
C GLU A 179 4.69 -7.24 10.84
N ASP A 180 4.30 -6.09 11.39
CA ASP A 180 2.97 -5.49 11.22
C ASP A 180 2.98 -4.42 10.12
N VAL A 181 2.75 -4.83 8.87
CA VAL A 181 2.92 -3.98 7.69
C VAL A 181 1.62 -3.25 7.36
N CYS A 182 1.64 -1.92 7.32
CA CYS A 182 0.47 -1.09 7.01
C CYS A 182 0.19 -0.99 5.51
N SER A 183 1.23 -1.02 4.67
CA SER A 183 1.06 -1.04 3.21
C SER A 183 2.24 -1.67 2.50
N VAL A 184 1.99 -2.39 1.41
CA VAL A 184 3.04 -3.06 0.64
C VAL A 184 2.88 -2.90 -0.87
N VAL A 185 3.99 -2.71 -1.57
CA VAL A 185 4.11 -2.89 -3.02
C VAL A 185 4.91 -4.17 -3.28
N LEU A 186 4.32 -5.13 -3.97
CA LEU A 186 5.04 -6.27 -4.55
C LEU A 186 5.36 -5.95 -6.01
N ASP A 187 6.61 -5.62 -6.29
CA ASP A 187 7.10 -5.32 -7.63
C ASP A 187 7.37 -6.60 -8.41
N GLU A 188 7.09 -6.57 -9.72
CA GLU A 188 7.20 -7.72 -10.61
C GLU A 188 6.62 -9.03 -9.99
N ALA A 189 5.40 -8.96 -9.44
CA ALA A 189 4.77 -10.04 -8.67
C ALA A 189 4.77 -11.40 -9.38
N THR A 190 4.61 -11.43 -10.71
CA THR A 190 4.67 -12.66 -11.51
C THR A 190 6.05 -13.33 -11.53
N ARG A 191 7.10 -12.66 -11.03
CA ARG A 191 8.46 -13.19 -10.86
C ARG A 191 8.78 -13.55 -9.42
N ILE A 192 7.91 -13.21 -8.47
CA ILE A 192 8.03 -13.56 -7.06
C ILE A 192 7.49 -14.99 -6.86
N ARG A 193 8.09 -15.72 -5.92
CA ARG A 193 7.61 -17.03 -5.48
C ARG A 193 6.30 -16.89 -4.70
N GLU A 194 5.37 -17.80 -4.88
CA GLU A 194 4.04 -17.72 -4.24
C GLU A 194 4.14 -17.74 -2.71
N GLU A 195 5.12 -18.48 -2.17
CA GLU A 195 5.41 -18.56 -0.74
C GLU A 195 5.78 -17.20 -0.15
N ALA A 196 6.48 -16.36 -0.91
CA ALA A 196 6.76 -14.99 -0.48
C ALA A 196 5.50 -14.12 -0.44
N TRP A 197 4.52 -14.37 -1.32
CA TRP A 197 3.23 -13.69 -1.23
C TRP A 197 2.47 -14.12 0.03
N TYR A 198 2.49 -15.41 0.39
CA TYR A 198 1.88 -15.86 1.64
C TYR A 198 2.54 -15.23 2.88
N ALA A 199 3.87 -15.13 2.88
CA ALA A 199 4.60 -14.45 3.95
C ALA A 199 4.26 -12.96 4.03
N VAL A 200 4.22 -12.25 2.90
CA VAL A 200 3.83 -10.83 2.89
C VAL A 200 2.36 -10.65 3.27
N ARG A 201 1.47 -11.55 2.87
CA ARG A 201 0.05 -11.43 3.20
C ARG A 201 -0.17 -11.55 4.72
N SER A 202 0.57 -12.42 5.41
CA SER A 202 0.39 -12.60 6.85
C SER A 202 0.78 -11.35 7.65
N THR A 203 1.74 -10.55 7.17
CA THR A 203 2.11 -9.27 7.81
C THR A 203 1.06 -8.17 7.65
N LEU A 204 0.10 -8.33 6.75
CA LEU A 204 -0.98 -7.37 6.51
C LEU A 204 -2.25 -7.69 7.34
N THR A 205 -2.28 -8.81 8.06
CA THR A 205 -3.49 -9.28 8.74
C THR A 205 -3.86 -8.38 9.90
N HIS A 206 -2.93 -8.16 10.84
CA HIS A 206 -3.17 -7.37 12.05
C HIS A 206 -3.51 -5.91 11.73
N THR A 207 -2.73 -5.29 10.85
CA THR A 207 -2.91 -3.89 10.42
C THR A 207 -4.06 -3.66 9.45
N ARG A 208 -4.64 -4.75 8.91
CA ARG A 208 -5.53 -4.72 7.74
C ARG A 208 -4.93 -3.96 6.56
N GLY A 209 -3.60 -4.10 6.39
CA GLY A 209 -2.81 -3.33 5.43
C GLY A 209 -3.22 -3.52 3.97
N LEU A 210 -2.86 -2.52 3.16
CA LEU A 210 -3.14 -2.49 1.72
C LEU A 210 -1.98 -3.07 0.90
N ALA A 211 -2.29 -3.80 -0.16
CA ALA A 211 -1.28 -4.33 -1.08
C ALA A 211 -1.49 -3.85 -2.52
N ARG A 212 -0.38 -3.54 -3.19
CA ARG A 212 -0.30 -3.32 -4.65
C ARG A 212 0.65 -4.32 -5.26
N LEU A 213 0.09 -5.28 -5.98
CA LEU A 213 0.85 -6.29 -6.70
C LEU A 213 0.97 -5.81 -8.14
N ILE A 214 2.18 -5.45 -8.57
CA ILE A 214 2.41 -4.92 -9.91
C ILE A 214 3.29 -5.86 -10.71
N GLY A 215 3.05 -5.96 -12.02
CA GLY A 215 3.90 -6.81 -12.84
C GLY A 215 3.43 -6.90 -14.28
N ASN A 216 4.25 -7.56 -15.10
CA ASN A 216 3.86 -7.97 -16.43
C ASN A 216 3.22 -9.37 -16.35
N VAL A 217 2.25 -9.65 -17.22
CA VAL A 217 1.66 -10.99 -17.33
C VAL A 217 2.76 -11.99 -17.73
N LYS A 218 2.92 -13.08 -16.96
CA LYS A 218 3.91 -14.13 -17.24
C LYS A 218 3.30 -15.52 -17.10
N GLY A 219 2.79 -16.04 -18.22
CA GLY A 219 2.18 -17.37 -18.28
C GLY A 219 0.84 -17.45 -17.55
N ARG A 220 0.02 -18.45 -17.91
CA ARG A 220 -1.34 -18.62 -17.38
C ARG A 220 -1.43 -19.49 -16.12
N LYS A 221 -0.31 -20.10 -15.70
CA LYS A 221 -0.22 -20.92 -14.48
C LYS A 221 0.38 -20.15 -13.29
N ASN A 222 0.67 -18.86 -13.46
CA ASN A 222 1.32 -18.05 -12.45
C ASN A 222 0.32 -17.62 -11.36
N TRP A 223 0.72 -17.69 -10.09
CA TRP A 223 -0.14 -17.37 -8.95
C TRP A 223 -0.71 -15.94 -9.03
N ALA A 224 0.10 -14.95 -9.41
CA ALA A 224 -0.34 -13.56 -9.47
C ALA A 224 -1.31 -13.34 -10.65
N TYR A 225 -1.11 -14.07 -11.76
CA TYR A 225 -2.07 -14.09 -12.87
C TYR A 225 -3.41 -14.71 -12.44
N ASN A 226 -3.37 -15.87 -11.75
CA ASN A 226 -4.57 -16.53 -11.24
C ASN A 226 -5.32 -15.63 -10.25
N LEU A 227 -4.59 -14.96 -9.37
CA LEU A 227 -5.15 -14.00 -8.42
C LEU A 227 -5.82 -12.81 -9.13
N ALA A 228 -5.19 -12.27 -10.18
CA ALA A 228 -5.79 -11.21 -10.99
C ALA A 228 -7.10 -11.67 -11.66
N ARG A 229 -7.13 -12.87 -12.26
CA ARG A 229 -8.34 -13.41 -12.90
C ARG A 229 -9.46 -13.66 -11.88
N LYS A 230 -9.11 -14.14 -10.69
CA LYS A 230 -10.05 -14.31 -9.57
C LYS A 230 -10.68 -12.97 -9.18
N ALA A 231 -9.86 -11.96 -8.93
CA ALA A 231 -10.33 -10.60 -8.59
C ALA A 231 -11.22 -9.99 -9.70
N GLU A 232 -10.89 -10.20 -10.97
CA GLU A 232 -11.73 -9.75 -12.09
C GLU A 232 -13.09 -10.44 -12.12
N SER A 233 -13.16 -11.74 -11.81
CA SER A 233 -14.42 -12.49 -11.83
C SER A 233 -15.38 -12.01 -10.75
N GLU A 234 -14.86 -11.65 -9.58
CA GLU A 234 -15.63 -11.13 -8.45
C GLU A 234 -16.11 -9.70 -8.72
N THR A 235 -15.29 -8.89 -9.39
CA THR A 235 -15.65 -7.52 -9.77
C THR A 235 -16.73 -7.48 -10.86
N LYS A 236 -16.81 -8.50 -11.73
CA LYS A 236 -17.80 -8.59 -12.83
C LYS A 236 -19.10 -9.28 -12.44
N SER A 237 -19.14 -9.98 -11.31
CA SER A 237 -20.29 -10.76 -10.84
C SER A 237 -21.15 -10.01 -9.82
N GLY A 238 -20.83 -8.74 -9.53
CA GLY A 238 -21.61 -7.81 -8.69
C GLY A 238 -22.21 -6.67 -9.51
#